data_AF-A0AAV5AB07-F1
#
_entry.id   AF-A0AAV5AB07-F1
#
_cell.length_a   1.000
_cell.length_b   1.000
_cell.length_c   1.000
_cell.angle_alpha   90.00
_cell.angle_beta   90.00
_cell.angle_gamma   90.00
#
_symmetry.space_group_name_H-M   'P 1'
#
loop_
_entity.id
_entity.type
_entity.pdbx_description
1 polymer ?
#
loop_
_entity_poly.entity_id
_entity_poly.type
_entity_poly.pdbx_seq_one_letter_code
_entity_poly.pdbx_strand_id
1 'polypeptide(L)'
;MLRARDGLFVSAEANYACRRLYQIVKNSLVLQYRIAQLASNVIDTGKSSLNIRKRLDLLYQFERNWTTLDFTSTHKTIKRNSDTWELTRGVLAFGFGRTRKPPSGLDFTQTPSNMRTTQGRTWRYDDLNVNIRDFTIDPCQDLVVVIERPNTFE
;
A
#
# COMPACT_ATOMS: atom_id res chain seq x y z
N MET A 1 -3.01 19.14 -14.00
CA MET A 1 -2.42 18.11 -13.11
C MET A 1 -1.43 18.82 -12.20
N LEU A 2 -1.77 19.01 -10.92
CA LEU A 2 -0.90 19.66 -9.94
C LEU A 2 0.35 18.80 -9.75
N ARG A 3 1.48 19.19 -10.35
CA ARG A 3 2.76 18.50 -10.16
C ARG A 3 3.41 19.08 -8.92
N ALA A 4 3.90 18.21 -8.03
CA ALA A 4 4.80 18.58 -6.95
C ALA A 4 6.15 19.03 -7.55
N ARG A 5 6.21 20.24 -8.11
CA ARG A 5 7.48 20.95 -8.27
C ARG A 5 7.74 21.67 -6.95
N ASP A 6 8.93 21.45 -6.40
CA ASP A 6 9.50 22.21 -5.28
C ASP A 6 8.82 22.04 -3.91
N GLY A 7 8.22 20.87 -3.63
CA GLY A 7 7.72 20.56 -2.29
C GLY A 7 6.50 21.40 -1.85
N LEU A 8 5.79 21.99 -2.81
CA LEU A 8 4.54 22.70 -2.60
C LEU A 8 3.49 22.15 -3.57
N PHE A 9 2.45 21.52 -3.02
CA PHE A 9 1.21 21.32 -3.78
C PHE A 9 0.43 22.64 -4.01
N VAL A 10 0.92 23.73 -3.44
CA VAL A 10 0.44 25.08 -3.69
C VAL A 10 1.23 25.62 -4.88
N SER A 11 0.65 25.50 -6.08
CA SER A 11 1.34 25.94 -7.29
C SER A 11 1.60 27.45 -7.25
N ALA A 12 2.71 27.87 -7.86
CA ALA A 12 3.00 29.29 -8.12
C ALA A 12 1.82 29.98 -8.83
N GLU A 13 0.99 29.22 -9.56
CA GLU A 13 -0.22 29.67 -10.26
C GLU A 13 -1.25 30.30 -9.30
N ALA A 14 -1.40 29.78 -8.06
CA ALA A 14 -2.29 30.38 -7.07
C ALA A 14 -1.83 31.79 -6.64
N ASN A 15 -0.52 32.05 -6.66
CA ASN A 15 0.04 33.38 -6.38
C ASN A 15 -0.29 34.38 -7.50
N TYR A 16 -0.38 33.92 -8.76
CA TYR A 16 -0.77 34.75 -9.90
C TYR A 16 -2.26 35.05 -9.96
N ALA A 17 -3.11 34.18 -9.40
CA ALA A 17 -4.58 34.39 -9.38
C ALA A 17 -5.06 35.18 -8.15
N CYS A 18 -4.64 34.81 -6.93
CA CYS A 18 -5.06 35.47 -5.70
C CYS A 18 -4.00 35.36 -4.59
N ARG A 19 -3.23 36.44 -4.40
CA ARG A 19 -2.19 36.52 -3.36
C ARG A 19 -2.72 36.23 -1.96
N ARG A 20 -3.93 36.67 -1.63
CA ARG A 20 -4.53 36.45 -0.30
C ARG A 20 -4.80 34.97 -0.03
N LEU A 21 -5.40 34.26 -1.00
CA LEU A 21 -5.62 32.82 -0.90
C LEU A 21 -4.30 32.06 -0.85
N TYR A 22 -3.32 32.44 -1.67
CA TYR A 22 -1.98 31.86 -1.63
C TYR A 22 -1.35 31.97 -0.23
N GLN A 23 -1.42 33.14 0.42
CA GLN A 23 -0.90 33.32 1.77
C GLN A 23 -1.66 32.48 2.81
N ILE A 24 -2.98 32.35 2.70
CA ILE A 24 -3.78 31.50 3.60
C ILE A 24 -3.31 30.05 3.52
N VAL A 25 -3.14 29.51 2.30
CA VAL A 25 -2.69 28.13 2.12
C VAL A 25 -1.23 27.98 2.57
N LYS A 26 -0.34 28.88 2.15
CA LYS A 26 1.09 28.87 2.51
C LYS A 26 1.32 28.91 4.03
N ASN A 27 0.48 29.61 4.77
CA ASN A 27 0.62 29.75 6.22
C ASN A 27 -0.17 28.70 7.02
N SER A 28 -0.95 27.82 6.35
CA SER A 28 -1.71 26.76 7.01
C SER A 28 -1.19 25.37 6.62
N LEU A 29 -0.52 24.72 7.57
CA LEU A 29 -0.06 23.34 7.41
C LEU A 29 -1.21 22.35 7.19
N VAL A 30 -2.36 22.60 7.82
CA VAL A 30 -3.56 21.76 7.67
C VAL A 30 -4.06 21.81 6.23
N LEU A 31 -4.14 23.02 5.64
CA LEU A 31 -4.58 23.19 4.26
C LEU A 31 -3.58 22.58 3.27
N GLN A 32 -2.28 22.83 3.46
CA GLN A 32 -1.24 22.20 2.65
C GLN A 32 -1.34 20.68 2.69
N TYR A 33 -1.52 20.11 3.88
CA TYR A 33 -1.66 18.68 4.04
C TYR A 33 -2.91 18.13 3.33
N ARG A 34 -4.07 18.77 3.50
CA ARG A 34 -5.30 18.35 2.81
C ARG A 34 -5.18 18.41 1.29
N ILE A 35 -4.60 19.49 0.75
CA ILE A 35 -4.38 19.64 -0.69
C ILE A 35 -3.42 18.55 -1.19
N ALA A 36 -2.34 18.30 -0.44
CA ALA A 36 -1.39 17.24 -0.75
C ALA A 36 -2.06 15.86 -0.83
N GLN A 37 -2.89 15.53 0.18
CA GLN A 37 -3.65 14.27 0.19
C GLN A 37 -4.52 14.08 -1.04
N LEU A 38 -5.25 15.13 -1.43
CA LEU A 38 -6.11 15.12 -2.61
C LEU A 38 -5.30 14.97 -3.90
N ALA A 39 -4.19 15.69 -4.03
CA ALA A 39 -3.32 15.63 -5.21
C ALA A 39 -2.67 14.25 -5.39
N SER A 40 -2.30 13.61 -4.27
CA SER A 40 -1.69 12.28 -4.21
C SER A 40 -2.67 11.11 -4.24
N ASN A 41 -3.98 11.38 -4.17
CA ASN A 41 -5.01 10.37 -3.95
C ASN A 41 -4.72 9.46 -2.72
N VAL A 42 -4.17 10.06 -1.64
CA VAL A 42 -3.81 9.36 -0.40
C VAL A 42 -4.80 9.72 0.71
N ILE A 43 -5.35 8.71 1.36
CA ILE A 43 -6.24 8.86 2.51
C ILE A 43 -5.47 8.61 3.81
N ASP A 44 -5.45 9.60 4.71
CA ASP A 44 -4.99 9.41 6.08
C ASP A 44 -6.14 8.90 6.95
N THR A 45 -5.91 7.76 7.59
CA THR A 45 -6.89 7.12 8.48
C THR A 45 -6.92 7.72 9.89
N GLY A 46 -6.05 8.71 10.18
CA GLY A 46 -5.97 9.39 11.47
C GLY A 46 -5.27 8.58 12.56
N LYS A 47 -4.90 7.33 12.31
CA LYS A 47 -4.31 6.40 13.30
C LYS A 47 -2.84 6.65 13.62
N SER A 48 -2.18 7.60 12.94
CA SER A 48 -0.76 7.88 13.14
C SER A 48 -0.51 8.78 14.36
N SER A 49 0.55 8.53 15.12
CA SER A 49 1.02 9.45 16.18
C SER A 49 1.82 10.64 15.64
N LEU A 50 2.10 10.69 14.34
CA LEU A 50 2.87 11.77 13.72
C LEU A 50 2.08 13.07 13.68
N ASN A 51 2.75 14.19 13.92
CA ASN A 51 2.16 15.52 13.71
C ASN A 51 2.01 15.83 12.20
N ILE A 52 1.16 16.82 11.88
CA ILE A 52 0.80 17.18 10.50
C ILE A 52 2.03 17.52 9.65
N ARG A 53 3.03 18.22 10.21
CA ARG A 53 4.25 18.56 9.47
C ARG A 53 4.99 17.31 9.02
N LYS A 54 5.25 16.37 9.93
CA LYS A 54 5.90 15.10 9.58
C LYS A 54 5.09 14.28 8.57
N ARG A 55 3.76 14.28 8.68
CA ARG A 55 2.88 13.61 7.71
C ARG A 55 2.99 14.23 6.32
N LEU A 56 3.03 15.56 6.25
CA LEU A 56 3.20 16.31 5.00
C LEU A 56 4.57 16.02 4.37
N ASP A 57 5.65 16.05 5.17
CA ASP A 57 7.00 15.74 4.69
C ASP A 57 7.09 14.31 4.13
N LEU A 58 6.48 13.32 4.82
CA LEU A 58 6.39 11.95 4.34
C LEU A 58 5.61 11.82 3.03
N LEU A 59 4.54 12.59 2.86
CA LEU A 59 3.74 12.57 1.63
C LEU A 59 4.52 13.16 0.45
N TYR A 60 5.23 14.27 0.67
CA TYR A 60 6.13 14.84 -0.34
C TYR A 60 7.25 13.88 -0.73
N GLN A 61 7.87 13.23 0.26
CA GLN A 61 8.92 12.25 0.02
C GLN A 61 8.37 11.06 -0.77
N PHE A 62 7.19 10.56 -0.41
CA PHE A 62 6.54 9.47 -1.14
C PHE A 62 6.31 9.82 -2.61
N GLU A 63 5.72 10.97 -2.89
CA GLU A 63 5.41 11.41 -4.24
C GLU A 63 6.66 11.61 -5.09
N ARG A 64 7.69 12.22 -4.49
CA ARG A 64 9.00 12.35 -5.14
C ARG A 64 9.54 10.97 -5.48
N ASN A 65 9.62 10.07 -4.50
CA ASN A 65 10.19 8.74 -4.67
C ASN A 65 9.40 7.92 -5.70
N TRP A 66 8.08 8.06 -5.75
CA TRP A 66 7.25 7.41 -6.76
C TRP A 66 7.50 7.97 -8.17
N THR A 67 7.69 9.28 -8.28
CA THR A 67 7.97 9.96 -9.55
C THR A 67 9.36 9.64 -10.08
N THR A 68 10.35 9.48 -9.19
CA THR A 68 11.75 9.22 -9.56
C THR A 68 12.14 7.74 -9.47
N LEU A 69 11.23 6.87 -9.03
CA LEU A 69 11.49 5.46 -8.73
C LEU A 69 12.65 5.27 -7.72
N ASP A 70 12.77 6.19 -6.75
CA ASP A 70 13.78 6.16 -5.70
C ASP A 70 13.26 5.37 -4.48
N PHE A 71 13.39 4.05 -4.53
CA PHE A 71 12.86 3.15 -3.52
C PHE A 71 13.67 3.25 -2.21
N THR A 72 12.99 3.49 -1.09
CA THR A 72 13.66 3.64 0.23
C THR A 72 14.23 2.34 0.77
N SER A 73 13.74 1.20 0.30
CA SER A 73 14.20 -0.13 0.72
C SER A 73 13.78 -1.20 -0.27
N THR A 74 14.55 -2.28 -0.31
CA THR A 74 14.26 -3.47 -1.13
C THR A 74 14.13 -4.67 -0.22
N HIS A 75 13.04 -5.44 -0.39
CA HIS A 75 12.78 -6.64 0.40
C HIS A 75 12.78 -7.85 -0.52
N LYS A 76 13.66 -8.81 -0.23
CA LYS A 76 13.66 -10.11 -0.89
C LYS A 76 12.78 -11.06 -0.09
N THR A 77 11.90 -11.77 -0.79
CA THR A 77 11.08 -12.83 -0.23
C THR A 77 11.46 -14.16 -0.85
N ILE A 78 11.22 -15.25 -0.13
CA ILE A 78 11.44 -16.58 -0.66
C ILE A 78 10.24 -16.94 -1.52
N LYS A 79 10.45 -17.05 -2.84
CA LYS A 79 9.44 -17.60 -3.74
C LYS A 79 9.09 -19.01 -3.27
N ARG A 80 7.82 -19.25 -2.94
CA ARG A 80 7.33 -20.61 -2.67
C ARG A 80 7.19 -21.37 -3.97
N ASN A 81 7.31 -22.69 -3.91
CA ASN A 81 7.06 -23.57 -5.06
C ASN A 81 5.56 -23.67 -5.33
N SER A 82 4.96 -22.55 -5.73
CA SER A 82 3.55 -22.39 -6.03
C SER A 82 3.41 -21.40 -7.17
N ASP A 83 2.50 -21.71 -8.08
CA ASP A 83 2.14 -20.84 -9.20
C ASP A 83 0.99 -19.87 -8.81
N THR A 84 0.35 -20.11 -7.66
CA THR A 84 -0.71 -19.25 -7.13
C THR A 84 -0.11 -18.28 -6.11
N TRP A 85 -0.17 -16.99 -6.41
CA TRP A 85 0.31 -15.90 -5.57
C TRP A 85 -0.50 -14.62 -5.80
N GLU A 86 -0.53 -13.76 -4.80
CA GLU A 86 -1.22 -12.47 -4.85
C GLU A 86 -0.37 -11.42 -4.11
N LEU A 87 -0.33 -10.19 -4.60
CA LEU A 87 0.36 -9.08 -3.93
C LEU A 87 -0.59 -7.88 -3.86
N THR A 88 -1.19 -7.67 -2.68
CA THR A 88 -2.11 -6.56 -2.46
C THR A 88 -1.73 -5.73 -1.25
N ARG A 89 -1.75 -4.41 -1.41
CA ARG A 89 -1.50 -3.40 -0.35
C ARG A 89 -0.29 -3.72 0.55
N GLY A 90 0.79 -4.28 0.01
CA GLY A 90 2.00 -4.63 0.77
C GLY A 90 1.94 -5.96 1.51
N VAL A 91 0.98 -6.83 1.20
CA VAL A 91 0.94 -8.23 1.63
C VAL A 91 1.12 -9.11 0.41
N LEU A 92 2.22 -9.86 0.39
CA LEU A 92 2.49 -10.92 -0.56
C LEU A 92 1.98 -12.23 0.02
N ALA A 93 1.20 -12.98 -0.75
CA ALA A 93 0.71 -14.29 -0.36
C ALA A 93 1.06 -15.33 -1.41
N PHE A 94 1.32 -16.55 -0.97
CA PHE A 94 1.54 -17.72 -1.82
C PHE A 94 0.65 -18.88 -1.38
N GLY A 95 0.10 -19.61 -2.34
CA GLY A 95 -0.36 -20.97 -2.11
C GLY A 95 0.78 -21.84 -1.58
N PHE A 96 0.48 -22.72 -0.64
CA PHE A 96 1.44 -23.67 -0.08
C PHE A 96 0.77 -25.02 0.19
N GLY A 97 1.52 -26.11 0.05
CA GLY A 97 1.08 -27.46 0.39
C GLY A 97 2.30 -28.35 0.62
N ARG A 98 2.29 -29.13 1.71
CA ARG A 98 3.43 -30.00 2.06
C ARG A 98 3.57 -31.20 1.11
N THR A 99 2.45 -31.72 0.62
CA THR A 99 2.40 -32.99 -0.14
C THR A 99 1.32 -33.03 -1.22
N ARG A 100 0.40 -32.05 -1.27
CA ARG A 100 -0.72 -32.03 -2.22
C ARG A 100 -0.49 -30.99 -3.30
N LYS A 101 -0.67 -31.41 -4.56
CA LYS A 101 -1.06 -30.52 -5.66
C LYS A 101 -2.54 -30.79 -5.91
N PRO A 102 -3.43 -29.79 -5.86
CA PRO A 102 -3.19 -28.35 -5.59
C PRO A 102 -2.77 -28.02 -4.14
N PRO A 103 -2.20 -26.82 -3.90
CA PRO A 103 -1.96 -26.32 -2.54
C PRO A 103 -3.26 -26.26 -1.73
N SER A 104 -3.17 -26.40 -0.41
CA SER A 104 -4.33 -26.28 0.49
C SER A 104 -4.14 -25.24 1.60
N GLY A 105 -2.93 -24.69 1.75
CA GLY A 105 -2.61 -23.62 2.68
C GLY A 105 -2.18 -22.33 1.99
N LEU A 106 -2.04 -21.27 2.78
CA LEU A 106 -1.60 -19.94 2.34
C LEU A 106 -0.49 -19.41 3.26
N ASP A 107 0.59 -18.90 2.68
CA ASP A 107 1.72 -18.25 3.37
C ASP A 107 1.75 -16.77 3.03
N PHE A 108 1.78 -15.91 4.04
CA PHE A 108 1.68 -14.46 3.92
C PHE A 108 2.95 -13.77 4.41
N THR A 109 3.34 -12.73 3.69
CA THR A 109 4.44 -11.82 4.04
C THR A 109 3.97 -10.39 3.86
N GLN A 110 3.80 -9.67 4.97
CA GLN A 110 3.58 -8.23 4.96
C GLN A 110 4.92 -7.52 4.86
N THR A 111 5.08 -6.67 3.85
CA THR A 111 6.28 -5.85 3.68
C THR A 111 6.30 -4.72 4.70
N PRO A 112 7.49 -4.38 5.23
CA PRO A 112 7.62 -3.20 6.05
C PRO A 112 7.38 -1.94 5.24
N SER A 113 6.92 -0.88 5.92
CA SER A 113 6.66 0.40 5.31
C SER A 113 6.92 1.51 6.33
N ASN A 114 7.87 2.40 6.00
CA ASN A 114 8.16 3.59 6.81
C ASN A 114 6.94 4.52 6.87
N MET A 115 6.25 4.69 5.74
CA MET A 115 5.04 5.52 5.66
C MET A 115 3.93 5.00 6.59
N ARG A 116 3.74 3.67 6.64
CA ARG A 116 2.70 3.06 7.49
C ARG A 116 3.23 2.65 8.86
N THR A 117 4.49 2.99 9.18
CA THR A 117 5.18 2.57 10.41
C THR A 117 5.03 1.07 10.71
N THR A 118 5.00 0.24 9.68
CA THR A 118 4.80 -1.21 9.77
C THR A 118 6.15 -1.90 9.67
N GLN A 119 6.51 -2.75 10.64
CA GLN A 119 7.79 -3.49 10.66
C GLN A 119 7.82 -4.71 9.73
N GLY A 120 6.67 -5.06 9.14
CA GLY A 120 6.49 -6.30 8.40
C GLY A 120 6.29 -7.49 9.34
N ARG A 121 5.69 -8.56 8.81
CA ARG A 121 5.47 -9.82 9.54
C ARG A 121 5.16 -10.94 8.56
N THR A 122 5.32 -12.18 9.00
CA THR A 122 4.89 -13.36 8.26
C THR A 122 3.90 -14.17 9.08
N TRP A 123 2.96 -14.81 8.42
CA TRP A 123 2.02 -15.75 9.05
C TRP A 123 1.53 -16.75 8.00
N ARG A 124 0.99 -17.89 8.46
CA ARG A 124 0.58 -18.98 7.58
C ARG A 124 -0.68 -19.66 8.10
N TYR A 125 -1.49 -20.14 7.16
CA TYR A 125 -2.51 -21.15 7.39
C TYR A 125 -2.08 -22.44 6.66
N ASP A 126 -1.83 -23.50 7.41
CA ASP A 126 -1.24 -24.72 6.86
C ASP A 126 -2.21 -25.52 5.98
N ASP A 127 -3.50 -25.51 6.31
CA ASP A 127 -4.56 -26.18 5.57
C ASP A 127 -5.90 -25.44 5.74
N LEU A 128 -6.55 -25.14 4.62
CA LEU A 128 -7.86 -24.52 4.54
C LEU A 128 -8.96 -25.54 4.20
N ASN A 129 -8.63 -26.85 4.14
CA ASN A 129 -9.53 -27.93 3.75
C ASN A 129 -10.15 -27.76 2.36
N VAL A 130 -9.46 -27.06 1.46
CA VAL A 130 -9.87 -26.85 0.07
C VAL A 130 -8.70 -27.04 -0.87
N ASN A 131 -9.01 -27.53 -2.07
CA ASN A 131 -8.04 -27.71 -3.15
C ASN A 131 -7.83 -26.37 -3.90
N ILE A 132 -6.93 -25.51 -3.42
CA ILE A 132 -6.77 -24.13 -3.92
C ILE A 132 -6.34 -24.12 -5.39
N ARG A 133 -7.25 -23.69 -6.27
CA ARG A 133 -6.96 -23.36 -7.66
C ARG A 133 -6.31 -21.98 -7.76
N ASP A 134 -6.97 -21.02 -7.12
CA ASP A 134 -6.62 -19.60 -7.15
C ASP A 134 -7.14 -18.92 -5.89
N PHE A 135 -6.64 -17.73 -5.57
CA PHE A 135 -7.19 -16.91 -4.49
C PHE A 135 -6.92 -15.42 -4.75
N THR A 136 -7.72 -14.57 -4.13
CA THR A 136 -7.46 -13.13 -4.10
C THR A 136 -7.72 -12.58 -2.70
N ILE A 137 -7.22 -11.39 -2.43
CA ILE A 137 -7.27 -10.74 -1.13
C ILE A 137 -7.89 -9.34 -1.32
N ASP A 138 -8.94 -9.05 -0.56
CA ASP A 138 -9.51 -7.71 -0.43
C ASP A 138 -9.30 -7.17 1.00
N PRO A 139 -8.22 -6.40 1.23
CA PRO A 139 -7.96 -5.85 2.55
C PRO A 139 -8.89 -4.70 2.93
N CYS A 140 -9.74 -4.20 2.03
CA CYS A 140 -10.76 -3.22 2.38
C CYS A 140 -11.92 -3.86 3.15
N GLN A 141 -12.18 -5.14 2.92
CA GLN A 141 -13.24 -5.93 3.56
C GLN A 141 -12.70 -6.92 4.61
N ASP A 142 -11.39 -6.96 4.83
CA ASP A 142 -10.71 -7.99 5.63
C ASP A 142 -11.04 -9.41 5.13
N LEU A 143 -10.97 -9.60 3.81
CA LEU A 143 -11.45 -10.80 3.12
C LEU A 143 -10.35 -11.49 2.31
N VAL A 144 -10.34 -12.82 2.36
CA VAL A 144 -9.61 -13.68 1.42
C VAL A 144 -10.63 -14.57 0.72
N VAL A 145 -10.61 -14.56 -0.61
CA VAL A 145 -11.50 -15.39 -1.45
C VAL A 145 -10.67 -16.47 -2.08
N VAL A 146 -11.11 -17.72 -1.91
CA VAL A 146 -10.43 -18.90 -2.44
C VAL A 146 -11.31 -19.56 -3.48
N ILE A 147 -10.72 -19.89 -4.63
CA ILE A 147 -11.34 -20.68 -5.68
C ILE A 147 -10.84 -22.11 -5.54
N GLU A 148 -11.76 -23.03 -5.26
CA GLU A 148 -11.46 -24.45 -5.16
C GLU A 148 -11.45 -25.12 -6.55
N ARG A 149 -10.53 -26.06 -6.76
CA ARG A 149 -10.62 -27.01 -7.87
C ARG A 149 -11.73 -28.01 -7.56
N PRO A 150 -12.68 -28.25 -8.49
CA PRO A 150 -13.67 -29.29 -8.31
C PRO A 150 -12.98 -30.62 -7.99
N ASN A 151 -13.49 -31.34 -7.00
CA ASN A 151 -13.13 -32.73 -6.84
C ASN A 151 -13.71 -33.48 -8.05
N THR A 152 -12.84 -33.86 -9.00
CA THR A 152 -13.22 -34.87 -9.99
C THR A 152 -13.40 -36.17 -9.24
N PHE A 153 -14.65 -36.59 -9.07
CA PHE A 153 -14.96 -37.96 -8.69
C PHE A 153 -14.47 -38.86 -9.83
N GLU A 154 -13.39 -39.60 -9.60
CA GLU A 154 -13.07 -40.82 -10.35
C GLU A 154 -13.74 -42.02 -9.68
#